data_AF-A0A5P9HY18-F1
#
_entry.id   AF-A0A5P9HY18-F1
#
_cell.length_a   1.000
_cell.length_b   1.000
_cell.length_c   1.000
_cell.angle_alpha   90.00
_cell.angle_beta   90.00
_cell.angle_gamma   90.00
#
_symmetry.space_group_name_H-M   'P 1'
#
loop_
_entity.id
_entity.type
_entity.pdbx_description
1 polymer ?
#
loop_
_entity_poly.entity_id
_entity_poly.type
_entity_poly.pdbx_seq_one_letter_code
_entity_poly.pdbx_strand_id
1 'polypeptide(L)'
;MRRWKSILFIILSVIFVSGFFFLNSEEVLYNREVEEELDISPGQKRNIMSYIEIAKFKFHNLTMDDDQPDPDLMTRKELEDYLSNYFAEPMLSEFVDYWSGDEPELQSFVEQFTTLDSDIEEEPEYIPINEKEVLVRWVDSRSNIEVSVIVERNGNGWIIKDMQFI
;
A
#
# COMPACT_ATOMS: atom_id res chain seq x y z
N MET A 1 32.57 5.74 62.36
CA MET A 1 32.46 4.52 61.50
C MET A 1 31.01 4.21 61.05
N ARG A 2 30.19 5.19 60.65
CA ARG A 2 28.77 4.94 60.23
C ARG A 2 28.44 5.30 58.78
N ARG A 3 29.20 6.21 58.14
CA ARG A 3 28.89 6.73 56.79
C ARG A 3 29.18 5.76 55.64
N TRP A 4 30.18 4.89 55.77
CA TRP A 4 30.56 3.93 54.73
C TRP A 4 29.52 2.82 54.54
N LYS A 5 28.81 2.42 55.61
CA LYS A 5 27.75 1.41 55.53
C LYS A 5 26.53 1.89 54.72
N SER A 6 26.19 3.18 54.82
CA SER A 6 25.09 3.76 54.04
C SER A 6 25.41 3.86 52.55
N ILE A 7 26.67 4.20 52.20
CA ILE A 7 27.11 4.28 50.81
C ILE A 7 27.10 2.88 50.16
N LEU A 8 27.57 1.87 50.88
CA LEU A 8 27.57 0.49 50.38
C LEU A 8 26.14 -0.02 50.13
N PHE A 9 25.19 0.34 50.99
CA PHE A 9 23.78 -0.03 50.84
C PHE A 9 23.12 0.63 49.62
N ILE A 10 23.45 1.91 49.35
CA ILE A 10 22.94 2.63 48.17
C ILE A 10 23.48 1.98 46.88
N ILE A 11 24.77 1.66 46.82
CA ILE A 11 25.37 1.00 45.65
C ILE A 11 24.74 -0.38 45.42
N LEU A 12 24.52 -1.16 46.48
CA LEU A 12 23.87 -2.48 46.36
C LEU A 12 22.42 -2.36 45.87
N SER A 13 21.70 -1.33 46.31
CA SER A 13 20.31 -1.06 45.90
C SER A 13 20.21 -0.67 44.42
N VAL A 14 21.14 0.16 43.94
CA VAL A 14 21.20 0.56 42.52
C VAL A 14 21.49 -0.66 41.63
N ILE A 15 22.42 -1.54 42.03
CA ILE A 15 22.71 -2.79 41.30
C ILE A 15 21.50 -3.74 41.29
N PHE A 16 20.78 -3.83 42.41
CA PHE A 16 19.59 -4.69 42.51
C PHE A 16 18.44 -4.20 41.64
N VAL A 17 18.19 -2.89 41.58
CA VAL A 17 17.18 -2.29 40.69
C VAL A 17 17.58 -2.41 39.23
N SER A 18 18.86 -2.20 38.88
CA SER A 18 19.32 -2.36 37.49
C SER A 18 19.30 -3.82 37.02
N GLY A 19 19.59 -4.78 37.91
CA GLY A 19 19.51 -6.21 37.61
C GLY A 19 18.07 -6.71 37.49
N PHE A 20 17.14 -6.18 38.27
CA PHE A 20 15.72 -6.51 38.20
C PHE A 20 15.06 -6.03 36.90
N PHE A 21 15.51 -4.89 36.34
CA PHE A 21 15.08 -4.43 35.02
C PHE A 21 15.68 -5.26 33.86
N PHE A 22 16.87 -5.84 34.04
CA PHE A 22 17.49 -6.69 33.01
C PHE A 22 16.87 -8.10 32.92
N LEU A 23 16.32 -8.62 34.02
CA LEU A 23 15.63 -9.92 34.02
C LEU A 23 14.20 -9.83 33.47
N ASN A 24 13.61 -8.63 33.38
CA ASN A 24 12.28 -8.43 32.81
C ASN A 24 12.27 -8.21 31.29
N SER A 25 13.44 -8.12 30.64
CA SER A 25 13.53 -8.04 29.17
C SER A 25 13.72 -9.39 28.47
N GLU A 26 14.03 -10.46 29.20
CA GLU A 26 14.24 -11.80 28.64
C GLU A 26 12.96 -12.67 28.61
N GLU A 27 11.87 -12.25 29.28
CA GLU A 27 10.60 -13.01 29.29
C GLU A 27 9.53 -12.50 28.31
N VAL A 28 9.81 -11.50 27.47
CA VAL A 28 8.91 -11.07 26.38
C VAL A 28 9.24 -11.81 25.07
N LEU A 29 9.66 -13.08 25.15
CA LEU A 29 10.05 -13.90 24.00
C LEU A 29 9.28 -15.22 23.87
N TYR A 30 8.16 -15.39 24.58
CA TYR A 30 7.34 -16.60 24.48
C TYR A 30 5.84 -16.31 24.48
N ASN A 31 5.41 -15.39 23.62
CA ASN A 31 4.05 -15.32 23.08
C ASN A 31 4.01 -14.37 21.88
N ARG A 32 5.01 -14.44 20.99
CA ARG A 32 4.75 -14.04 19.61
C ARG A 32 3.94 -15.20 19.05
N GLU A 33 2.62 -15.05 19.03
CA GLU A 33 1.79 -15.82 18.12
C GLU A 33 2.55 -15.83 16.80
N VAL A 34 2.79 -17.03 16.26
CA VAL A 34 3.35 -17.15 14.92
C VAL A 34 2.39 -16.36 14.05
N GLU A 35 2.76 -15.12 13.71
CA GLU A 35 2.10 -14.36 12.65
C GLU A 35 2.18 -15.32 11.47
N GLU A 36 1.05 -15.96 11.14
CA GLU A 36 0.96 -16.76 9.93
C GLU A 36 1.45 -15.82 8.82
N GLU A 37 2.61 -16.13 8.25
CA GLU A 37 3.09 -15.46 7.05
C GLU A 37 1.96 -15.65 6.04
N LEU A 38 1.22 -14.56 5.78
CA LEU A 38 0.14 -14.54 4.81
C LEU A 38 0.75 -14.72 3.42
N ASP A 39 1.18 -15.92 3.06
CA ASP A 39 1.84 -16.14 1.78
C ASP A 39 0.81 -16.04 0.65
N ILE A 40 1.14 -15.24 -0.38
CA ILE A 40 0.28 -15.02 -1.53
C ILE A 40 0.59 -16.11 -2.55
N SER A 41 -0.39 -16.99 -2.78
CA SER A 41 -0.23 -18.08 -3.74
C SER A 41 0.06 -17.55 -5.16
N PRO A 42 0.78 -18.31 -6.01
CA PRO A 42 1.02 -17.92 -7.40
C PRO A 42 -0.27 -17.63 -8.20
N GLY A 43 -1.38 -18.29 -7.85
CA GLY A 43 -2.69 -18.01 -8.43
C GLY A 43 -3.24 -16.63 -8.05
N GLN A 44 -3.05 -16.22 -6.79
CA GLN A 44 -3.43 -14.89 -6.32
C GLN A 44 -2.54 -13.81 -6.93
N LYS A 45 -1.22 -14.03 -7.06
CA LYS A 45 -0.29 -13.08 -7.72
C LYS A 45 -0.76 -12.75 -9.15
N ARG A 46 -1.02 -13.78 -9.97
CA ARG A 46 -1.56 -13.59 -11.33
C ARG A 46 -2.92 -12.90 -11.36
N ASN A 47 -3.78 -13.22 -10.40
CA ASN A 47 -5.10 -12.61 -10.31
C ASN A 47 -4.99 -11.11 -9.97
N ILE A 48 -4.21 -10.74 -8.95
CA ILE A 48 -3.91 -9.35 -8.58
C ILE A 48 -3.38 -8.57 -9.77
N MET A 49 -2.36 -9.10 -10.45
CA MET A 49 -1.77 -8.39 -11.60
C MET A 49 -2.78 -8.15 -12.72
N SER A 50 -3.59 -9.16 -13.05
CA SER A 50 -4.64 -9.01 -14.06
C SER A 50 -5.65 -7.90 -13.69
N TYR A 51 -6.00 -7.73 -12.41
CA TYR A 51 -6.88 -6.63 -11.98
C TYR A 51 -6.19 -5.26 -12.06
N ILE A 52 -4.90 -5.17 -11.75
CA ILE A 52 -4.11 -3.94 -11.93
C ILE A 52 -4.08 -3.55 -13.41
N GLU A 53 -3.79 -4.49 -14.31
CA GLU A 53 -3.78 -4.26 -15.76
C GLU A 53 -5.16 -3.82 -16.29
N ILE A 54 -6.24 -4.43 -15.81
CA ILE A 54 -7.61 -4.04 -16.16
C ILE A 54 -7.90 -2.61 -15.69
N ALA A 55 -7.57 -2.26 -14.45
CA ALA A 55 -7.77 -0.91 -13.92
C ALA A 55 -6.97 0.13 -14.70
N LYS A 56 -5.69 -0.15 -15.00
CA LYS A 56 -4.84 0.68 -15.86
C LYS A 56 -5.46 0.90 -17.24
N PHE A 57 -5.87 -0.18 -17.90
CA PHE A 57 -6.47 -0.12 -19.23
C PHE A 57 -7.76 0.71 -19.24
N LYS A 58 -8.62 0.52 -18.22
CA LYS A 58 -9.88 1.26 -18.09
C LYS A 58 -9.65 2.74 -17.83
N PHE A 59 -8.70 3.07 -16.96
CA PHE A 59 -8.29 4.44 -16.68
C PHE A 59 -7.68 5.11 -17.91
N HIS A 60 -6.79 4.42 -18.62
CA HIS A 60 -6.20 4.90 -19.87
C HIS A 60 -7.28 5.23 -20.90
N ASN A 61 -8.23 4.33 -21.15
CA ASN A 61 -9.29 4.58 -22.12
C ASN A 61 -10.18 5.76 -21.73
N LEU A 62 -10.49 5.92 -20.43
CA LEU A 62 -11.23 7.06 -19.93
C LEU A 62 -10.48 8.40 -20.11
N THR A 63 -9.14 8.36 -20.17
CA THR A 63 -8.30 9.58 -20.23
C THR A 63 -7.83 9.94 -21.63
N MET A 64 -7.55 8.95 -22.47
CA MET A 64 -6.81 9.11 -23.73
C MET A 64 -7.61 8.75 -24.98
N ASP A 65 -8.70 8.00 -24.83
CA ASP A 65 -9.50 7.54 -25.96
C ASP A 65 -10.71 8.48 -26.15
N ASP A 66 -11.00 8.87 -27.39
CA ASP A 66 -12.18 9.67 -27.73
C ASP A 66 -13.48 8.82 -27.68
N ASP A 67 -13.34 7.52 -27.42
CA ASP A 67 -14.44 6.57 -27.26
C ASP A 67 -15.12 6.64 -25.88
N GLN A 68 -16.40 6.27 -25.83
CA GLN A 68 -17.19 6.27 -24.60
C GLN A 68 -16.70 5.21 -23.59
N PRO A 69 -16.71 5.50 -22.27
CA PRO A 69 -17.29 6.69 -21.65
C PRO A 69 -16.36 7.91 -21.70
N ASP A 70 -16.94 9.09 -21.95
CA ASP A 70 -16.27 10.39 -21.92
C ASP A 70 -16.50 11.02 -20.52
N PRO A 71 -15.46 11.23 -19.69
CA PRO A 71 -15.62 11.74 -18.34
C PRO A 71 -16.22 13.15 -18.30
N ASP A 72 -16.01 13.98 -19.33
CA ASP A 72 -16.55 15.35 -19.39
C ASP A 72 -18.07 15.37 -19.60
N LEU A 73 -18.64 14.27 -20.09
CA LEU A 73 -20.08 14.10 -20.32
C LEU A 73 -20.79 13.36 -19.17
N MET A 74 -20.03 12.82 -18.21
CA MET A 74 -20.56 12.08 -17.08
C MET A 74 -20.89 13.00 -15.92
N THR A 75 -21.96 12.70 -15.20
CA THR A 75 -22.15 13.29 -13.87
C THR A 75 -21.10 12.73 -12.92
N ARG A 76 -20.76 13.50 -11.88
CA ARG A 76 -19.86 13.04 -10.80
C ARG A 76 -20.21 11.64 -10.29
N LYS A 77 -21.51 11.37 -10.09
CA LYS A 77 -22.00 10.07 -9.62
C LYS A 77 -21.77 8.96 -10.63
N GLU A 78 -22.03 9.20 -11.92
CA GLU A 78 -21.78 8.20 -12.97
C GLU A 78 -20.29 7.87 -13.06
N LEU A 79 -19.42 8.88 -12.90
CA LEU A 79 -17.98 8.71 -12.88
C LEU A 79 -17.53 7.89 -11.66
N GLU A 80 -18.05 8.19 -10.48
CA GLU A 80 -17.82 7.43 -9.25
C GLU A 80 -18.31 5.97 -9.38
N ASP A 81 -19.52 5.76 -9.90
CA ASP A 81 -20.10 4.43 -10.15
C ASP A 81 -19.26 3.63 -11.16
N TYR A 82 -18.64 4.29 -12.15
CA TYR A 82 -17.74 3.66 -13.11
C TYR A 82 -16.39 3.29 -12.46
N LEU A 83 -15.71 4.26 -11.84
CA LEU A 83 -14.36 4.12 -11.29
C LEU A 83 -14.31 3.21 -10.06
N SER A 84 -15.38 3.13 -9.27
CA SER A 84 -15.45 2.27 -8.07
C SER A 84 -15.31 0.77 -8.35
N ASN A 85 -15.42 0.35 -9.62
CA ASN A 85 -15.12 -1.02 -10.04
C ASN A 85 -13.61 -1.33 -10.11
N TYR A 86 -12.77 -0.28 -10.09
CA TYR A 86 -11.34 -0.35 -10.35
C TYR A 86 -10.50 0.31 -9.26
N PHE A 87 -11.07 1.31 -8.57
CA PHE A 87 -10.39 2.11 -7.56
C PHE A 87 -11.16 2.13 -6.24
N ALA A 88 -10.43 2.00 -5.14
CA ALA A 88 -10.92 2.18 -3.78
C ALA A 88 -10.59 3.59 -3.26
N GLU A 89 -11.16 3.96 -2.13
CA GLU A 89 -10.79 5.18 -1.43
C GLU A 89 -9.38 5.07 -0.80
N PRO A 90 -8.59 6.17 -0.80
CA PRO A 90 -8.95 7.53 -1.20
C PRO A 90 -8.83 7.83 -2.71
N MET A 91 -8.13 6.98 -3.47
CA MET A 91 -7.80 7.23 -4.87
C MET A 91 -9.04 7.41 -5.77
N LEU A 92 -10.15 6.72 -5.46
CA LEU A 92 -11.43 6.92 -6.14
C LEU A 92 -11.87 8.39 -6.07
N SER A 93 -11.90 8.98 -4.87
CA SER A 93 -12.29 10.37 -4.70
C SER A 93 -11.36 11.34 -5.44
N GLU A 94 -10.05 11.12 -5.35
CA GLU A 94 -9.03 11.93 -6.03
C GLU A 94 -9.24 11.96 -7.55
N PHE A 95 -9.52 10.83 -8.16
CA PHE A 95 -9.78 10.77 -9.60
C PHE A 95 -11.11 11.42 -9.98
N VAL A 96 -12.16 11.21 -9.20
CA VAL A 96 -13.44 11.89 -9.45
C VAL A 96 -13.29 13.41 -9.34
N ASP A 97 -12.49 13.90 -8.38
CA ASP A 97 -12.18 15.31 -8.19
C ASP A 97 -11.32 15.87 -9.32
N TYR A 98 -10.34 15.11 -9.82
CA TYR A 98 -9.54 15.47 -10.99
C TYR A 98 -10.41 15.79 -12.21
N TRP A 99 -11.33 14.89 -12.59
CA TRP A 99 -12.24 15.13 -13.73
C TRP A 99 -13.33 16.16 -13.43
N SER A 100 -13.66 16.40 -12.16
CA SER A 100 -14.55 17.50 -11.77
C SER A 100 -13.86 18.88 -11.86
N GLY A 101 -12.53 18.91 -12.04
CA GLY A 101 -11.71 20.13 -12.08
C GLY A 101 -11.33 20.66 -10.69
N ASP A 102 -11.55 19.87 -9.64
CA ASP A 102 -11.30 20.25 -8.24
C ASP A 102 -9.83 19.97 -7.82
N GLU A 103 -9.14 19.06 -8.50
CA GLU A 103 -7.75 18.61 -8.19
C GLU A 103 -6.82 18.69 -9.43
N PRO A 104 -6.55 19.89 -10.00
CA PRO A 104 -5.67 20.04 -11.16
C PRO A 104 -4.21 19.63 -10.91
N GLU A 105 -3.76 19.60 -9.66
CA GLU A 105 -2.44 19.10 -9.25
C GLU A 105 -2.20 17.63 -9.60
N LEU A 106 -3.26 16.83 -9.74
CA LEU A 106 -3.17 15.42 -10.10
C LEU A 106 -2.76 15.20 -11.57
N GLN A 107 -2.74 16.24 -12.41
CA GLN A 107 -2.39 16.13 -13.82
C GLN A 107 -1.09 15.36 -14.07
N SER A 108 -0.01 15.68 -13.34
CA SER A 108 1.28 14.99 -13.53
C SER A 108 1.22 13.53 -13.11
N PHE A 109 0.45 13.21 -12.07
CA PHE A 109 0.22 11.83 -11.66
C PHE A 109 -0.57 11.06 -12.73
N VAL A 110 -1.64 11.65 -13.27
CA VAL A 110 -2.49 11.06 -14.32
C VAL A 110 -1.69 10.79 -15.59
N GLU A 111 -0.85 11.74 -16.02
CA GLU A 111 0.06 11.56 -17.16
C GLU A 111 1.07 10.42 -16.92
N GLN A 112 1.61 10.31 -15.71
CA GLN A 112 2.52 9.23 -15.38
C GLN A 112 1.78 7.87 -15.36
N PHE A 113 0.61 7.81 -14.72
CA PHE A 113 -0.16 6.58 -14.62
C PHE A 113 -0.61 6.04 -15.98
N THR A 114 -1.00 6.93 -16.89
CA THR A 114 -1.40 6.56 -18.27
C THR A 114 -0.25 6.15 -19.17
N THR A 115 0.99 6.52 -18.84
CA THR A 115 2.18 6.19 -19.64
C THR A 115 2.94 4.96 -19.14
N LEU A 116 2.58 4.43 -17.97
CA LEU A 116 3.16 3.21 -17.41
C LEU A 116 3.04 2.03 -18.38
N ASP A 117 4.13 1.31 -18.56
CA ASP A 117 4.16 0.15 -19.43
C ASP A 117 3.20 -0.94 -18.94
N SER A 118 2.50 -1.58 -19.88
CA SER A 118 1.71 -2.77 -19.59
C SER A 118 2.59 -3.98 -19.38
N ASP A 119 3.78 -3.98 -19.98
CA ASP A 119 4.69 -5.12 -19.99
C ASP A 119 5.65 -5.02 -18.80
N ILE A 120 5.33 -5.75 -17.73
CA ILE A 120 6.20 -5.83 -16.56
C ILE A 120 7.29 -6.88 -16.82
N GLU A 121 8.49 -6.42 -17.18
CA GLU A 121 9.61 -7.29 -17.55
C GLU A 121 10.27 -7.98 -16.33
N GLU A 122 10.26 -7.34 -15.17
CA GLU A 122 10.82 -7.87 -13.92
C GLU A 122 9.75 -8.53 -13.05
N GLU A 123 10.09 -9.58 -12.29
CA GLU A 123 9.11 -10.24 -11.41
C GLU A 123 8.63 -9.26 -10.30
N PRO A 124 7.33 -8.93 -10.23
CA PRO A 124 6.83 -8.05 -9.18
C PRO A 124 6.96 -8.68 -7.79
N GLU A 125 7.28 -7.85 -6.80
CA GLU A 125 7.21 -8.21 -5.39
C GLU A 125 5.78 -8.05 -4.87
N TYR A 126 5.33 -9.00 -4.04
CA TYR A 126 4.00 -8.98 -3.43
C TYR A 126 4.16 -9.09 -1.91
N ILE A 127 3.76 -8.04 -1.21
CA ILE A 127 3.87 -7.92 0.24
C ILE A 127 2.43 -7.83 0.81
N PRO A 128 1.92 -8.88 1.48
CA PRO A 128 0.63 -8.82 2.14
C PRO A 128 0.68 -7.82 3.29
N ILE A 129 -0.27 -6.89 3.32
CA ILE A 129 -0.41 -5.92 4.41
C ILE A 129 -1.37 -6.49 5.46
N ASN A 130 -2.47 -7.07 5.00
CA ASN A 130 -3.47 -7.77 5.81
C ASN A 130 -4.27 -8.74 4.91
N GLU A 131 -5.33 -9.38 5.45
CA GLU A 131 -6.16 -10.35 4.72
C GLU A 131 -6.85 -9.79 3.45
N LYS A 132 -6.94 -8.47 3.33
CA LYS A 132 -7.66 -7.77 2.26
C LYS A 132 -6.77 -6.88 1.41
N GLU A 133 -5.53 -6.61 1.82
CA GLU A 133 -4.66 -5.65 1.16
C GLU A 133 -3.29 -6.24 0.85
N VAL A 134 -2.80 -5.95 -0.34
CA VAL A 134 -1.49 -6.37 -0.82
C VAL A 134 -0.79 -5.18 -1.45
N LEU A 135 0.46 -4.96 -1.06
CA LEU A 135 1.38 -4.07 -1.74
C LEU A 135 2.07 -4.84 -2.86
N VAL A 136 1.99 -4.32 -4.08
CA VAL A 136 2.67 -4.84 -5.26
C VAL A 136 3.72 -3.83 -5.68
N ARG A 137 4.96 -4.29 -5.89
CA ARG A 137 6.07 -3.44 -6.32
C ARG A 137 6.74 -3.99 -7.56
N TRP A 138 7.07 -3.13 -8.51
CA TRP A 138 7.89 -3.48 -9.66
C TRP A 138 8.63 -2.25 -10.18
N VAL A 139 9.65 -2.48 -11.01
CA VAL A 139 10.31 -1.42 -11.77
C VAL A 139 9.69 -1.38 -13.16
N ASP A 140 9.16 -0.23 -13.55
CA ASP A 140 8.69 0.00 -14.91
C ASP A 140 9.89 0.08 -15.85
N SER A 141 10.01 -0.85 -16.80
CA SER A 141 11.19 -0.97 -17.68
C SER A 141 11.36 0.23 -18.60
N ARG A 142 10.26 0.87 -19.00
CA ARG A 142 10.26 2.00 -19.94
C ARG A 142 10.74 3.28 -19.29
N SER A 143 10.32 3.56 -18.06
CA SER A 143 10.64 4.78 -17.32
C SER A 143 11.76 4.60 -16.31
N ASN A 144 12.12 3.36 -15.96
CA ASN A 144 13.06 3.01 -14.90
C ASN A 144 12.68 3.68 -13.56
N ILE A 145 11.40 3.59 -13.22
CA ILE A 145 10.79 4.12 -12.00
C ILE A 145 10.22 2.95 -11.19
N GLU A 146 10.39 2.99 -9.88
CA GLU A 146 9.75 2.00 -9.01
C GLU A 146 8.28 2.38 -8.83
N VAL A 147 7.40 1.42 -9.11
CA VAL A 147 5.96 1.56 -8.94
C VAL A 147 5.54 0.73 -7.73
N SER A 148 4.90 1.39 -6.76
CA SER A 148 4.28 0.75 -5.60
C SER A 148 2.77 0.90 -5.69
N VAL A 149 2.03 -0.21 -5.65
CA VAL A 149 0.56 -0.21 -5.74
C VAL A 149 -0.03 -0.99 -4.58
N ILE A 150 -0.92 -0.36 -3.82
CA ILE A 150 -1.73 -1.07 -2.83
C ILE A 150 -3.03 -1.48 -3.50
N VAL A 151 -3.34 -2.76 -3.49
CA VAL A 151 -4.64 -3.28 -3.93
C VAL A 151 -5.47 -3.74 -2.74
N GLU A 152 -6.77 -3.52 -2.82
CA GLU A 152 -7.75 -3.96 -1.84
C GLU A 152 -8.70 -4.99 -2.47
N ARG A 153 -9.10 -5.98 -1.68
CA ARG A 153 -10.02 -7.04 -2.10
C ARG A 153 -11.44 -6.52 -2.22
N ASN A 154 -12.02 -6.62 -3.42
CA ASN A 154 -13.41 -6.26 -3.71
C ASN A 154 -14.18 -7.49 -4.24
N GLY A 155 -14.94 -8.13 -3.35
CA GLY A 155 -15.65 -9.39 -3.66
C GLY A 155 -14.67 -10.51 -4.06
N ASN A 156 -14.78 -10.97 -5.31
CA ASN A 156 -13.90 -12.01 -5.88
C ASN A 156 -12.68 -11.43 -6.63
N GLY A 157 -12.53 -10.10 -6.66
CA GLY A 157 -11.47 -9.40 -7.38
C GLY A 157 -10.65 -8.45 -6.50
N TRP A 158 -9.87 -7.61 -7.17
CA TRP A 158 -9.00 -6.61 -6.56
C TRP A 158 -9.21 -5.26 -7.24
N ILE A 159 -9.08 -4.19 -6.47
CA ILE A 159 -9.14 -2.80 -6.94
C ILE A 159 -7.94 -2.02 -6.38
N ILE A 160 -7.49 -1.00 -7.10
CA ILE A 160 -6.35 -0.19 -6.70
C ILE A 160 -6.79 0.80 -5.62
N LYS A 161 -6.08 0.83 -4.50
CA LYS A 161 -6.34 1.71 -3.37
C LYS A 161 -5.41 2.91 -3.32
N ASP A 162 -4.14 2.68 -3.66
CA ASP A 162 -3.09 3.70 -3.65
C ASP A 162 -2.00 3.33 -4.67
N MET A 163 -1.31 4.33 -5.20
CA MET A 163 -0.20 4.16 -6.13
C MET A 163 0.85 5.24 -5.95
N GLN A 164 2.12 4.84 -5.98
CA GLN A 164 3.25 5.74 -5.83
C GLN A 164 4.33 5.45 -6.87
N PHE A 165 4.95 6.52 -7.34
CA PHE A 165 6.09 6.50 -8.25
C PHE A 165 7.32 6.99 -7.50
N ILE A 166 8.36 6.15 -7.39
CA ILE A 166 9.56 6.38 -6.56
C ILE A 166 10.82 6.49 -7.43
#